data_AF-A0A1J5DJT9-F1
#
_entry.id   AF-A0A1J5DJT9-F1
#
_cell.length_a   1.000
_cell.length_b   1.000
_cell.length_c   1.000
_cell.angle_alpha   90.00
_cell.angle_beta   90.00
_cell.angle_gamma   90.00
#
_symmetry.space_group_name_H-M   'P 1'
#
loop_
_entity.id
_entity.type
_entity.pdbx_description
1 polymer ?
#
loop_
_entity_poly.entity_id
_entity_poly.type
_entity_poly.pdbx_seq_one_letter_code
_entity_poly.pdbx_strand_id
1 'polypeptide(L)'
;MKEYQQTILKLTYKAATTAAPVAAGRKYIGTVANETTACAAADQANVSFDFMKDGNKAYTFTLNFGDAKKTVEVEAGAYEVRIFLHQSGDEWTFKQTVPFTVDKDGWEYYWGCR
;
A
#
# COMPACT_ATOMS: atom_id res chain seq x y z
N MET A 1 27.02 36.55 14.76
CA MET A 1 27.02 35.14 14.32
C MET A 1 25.65 34.59 14.69
N LYS A 2 24.88 34.10 13.70
CA LYS A 2 23.48 33.67 13.88
C LYS A 2 23.45 32.37 14.68
N GLU A 3 22.83 32.38 15.85
CA GLU A 3 22.59 31.20 16.66
C GLU A 3 21.51 30.35 15.99
N TYR A 4 21.91 29.19 15.47
CA TYR A 4 20.99 28.20 14.94
C TYR A 4 20.32 27.48 16.11
N GLN A 5 19.03 27.76 16.35
CA GLN A 5 18.26 26.98 17.29
C GLN A 5 18.09 25.56 16.74
N GLN A 6 18.83 24.61 17.31
CA GLN A 6 18.59 23.19 17.09
C GLN A 6 17.54 22.70 18.10
N THR A 7 16.34 22.36 17.62
CA THR A 7 15.32 21.71 18.43
C THR A 7 15.70 20.25 18.61
N ILE A 8 16.28 19.89 19.76
CA ILE A 8 16.55 18.50 20.11
C ILE A 8 15.21 17.82 20.43
N LEU A 9 14.72 17.00 19.52
CA LEU A 9 13.49 16.21 19.70
C LEU A 9 13.81 15.00 20.60
N LYS A 10 13.54 15.11 21.90
CA LYS A 10 13.65 13.97 22.84
C LYS A 10 12.39 13.10 22.73
N LEU A 11 12.46 12.01 21.97
CA LEU A 11 11.43 10.97 21.96
C LEU A 11 11.63 10.03 23.14
N THR A 12 10.81 10.19 24.19
CA THR A 12 10.72 9.21 25.27
C THR A 12 9.68 8.16 24.90
N TYR A 13 10.11 6.95 24.56
CA TYR A 13 9.21 5.82 24.33
C TYR A 13 8.56 5.39 25.65
N LYS A 14 7.25 5.62 25.78
CA LYS A 14 6.43 5.08 26.87
C LYS A 14 5.55 3.99 26.27
N ALA A 15 5.79 2.73 26.62
CA ALA A 15 4.95 1.61 26.19
C ALA A 15 3.52 1.85 26.69
N ALA A 16 2.59 2.10 25.79
CA ALA A 16 1.17 2.27 26.11
C ALA A 16 0.48 0.90 26.06
N THR A 17 0.27 0.31 27.24
CA THR A 17 -0.66 -0.80 27.45
C THR A 17 -2.10 -0.27 27.41
N THR A 18 -2.62 -0.09 26.19
CA THR A 18 -4.05 -0.11 25.78
C THR A 18 -4.08 0.43 24.36
N ALA A 19 -4.64 -0.33 23.41
CA ALA A 19 -4.83 0.13 22.04
C ALA A 19 -5.61 1.46 22.07
N ALA A 20 -4.93 2.56 21.75
CA ALA A 20 -5.58 3.84 21.52
C ALA A 20 -6.61 3.64 20.39
N PRO A 21 -7.80 4.28 20.46
CA PRO A 21 -8.72 4.26 19.33
C PRO A 21 -7.94 4.72 18.11
N VAL A 22 -7.91 3.90 17.06
CA VAL A 22 -7.31 4.25 15.79
C VAL A 22 -7.95 5.58 15.39
N ALA A 23 -7.18 6.67 15.47
CA ALA A 23 -7.71 7.99 15.17
C ALA A 23 -8.30 7.94 13.76
N ALA A 24 -9.62 8.09 13.66
CA ALA A 24 -10.31 8.12 12.37
C ALA A 24 -9.61 9.16 11.48
N GLY A 25 -9.12 8.72 10.32
CA GLY A 25 -8.39 9.56 9.37
C GLY A 25 -6.86 9.60 9.49
N ARG A 26 -6.23 8.82 10.39
CA ARG A 26 -4.75 8.68 10.35
C ARG A 26 -4.35 7.91 9.10
N LYS A 27 -3.51 8.50 8.25
CA LYS A 27 -2.89 7.83 7.11
C LYS A 27 -1.55 7.23 7.50
N TYR A 28 -1.22 6.10 6.90
CA TYR A 28 0.06 5.43 7.02
C TYR A 28 0.72 5.31 5.64
N ILE A 29 2.01 5.59 5.60
CA ILE A 29 2.83 5.48 4.40
C ILE A 29 3.19 4.01 4.22
N GLY A 30 2.98 3.47 3.03
CA GLY A 30 3.48 2.16 2.65
C GLY A 30 3.78 2.06 1.17
N THR A 31 3.97 0.85 0.69
CA THR A 31 4.43 0.59 -0.67
C THR A 31 3.59 -0.50 -1.31
N VAL A 32 3.13 -0.24 -2.53
CA VAL A 32 2.59 -1.26 -3.43
C VAL A 32 3.65 -1.64 -4.46
N ALA A 33 3.76 -2.92 -4.81
CA ALA A 33 4.78 -3.40 -5.73
C ALA A 33 4.21 -4.33 -6.81
N ASN A 34 4.70 -4.16 -8.03
CA ASN A 34 4.47 -5.07 -9.13
C ASN A 34 5.73 -5.88 -9.38
N GLU A 35 5.68 -7.15 -9.01
CA GLU A 35 6.78 -8.10 -9.14
C GLU A 35 6.51 -9.12 -10.27
N THR A 36 5.56 -8.82 -11.16
CA THR A 36 5.26 -9.70 -12.29
C THR A 36 6.43 -9.82 -13.28
N THR A 37 7.39 -8.88 -13.26
CA THR A 37 8.63 -8.96 -14.04
C THR A 37 9.47 -10.21 -13.72
N ALA A 38 9.38 -10.73 -12.51
CA ALA A 38 10.05 -11.97 -12.10
C ALA A 38 9.21 -13.24 -12.41
N CYS A 39 7.97 -13.09 -12.88
CA CYS A 39 7.17 -14.21 -13.36
C CYS A 39 7.58 -14.66 -14.77
N ALA A 40 7.01 -15.79 -15.19
CA ALA A 40 7.04 -16.20 -16.59
C ALA A 40 6.46 -15.10 -17.50
N ALA A 41 6.93 -15.02 -18.74
CA ALA A 41 6.55 -13.96 -19.68
C ALA A 41 5.03 -13.83 -19.89
N ALA A 42 4.29 -14.94 -19.80
CA ALA A 42 2.83 -14.96 -19.92
C ALA A 42 2.09 -14.33 -18.72
N ASP A 43 2.77 -14.12 -17.60
CA ASP A 43 2.20 -13.55 -16.36
C ASP A 43 2.67 -12.11 -16.09
N GLN A 44 3.57 -11.59 -16.94
CA GLN A 44 4.02 -10.21 -16.92
C GLN A 44 2.86 -9.27 -17.29
N ALA A 45 2.52 -8.34 -16.39
CA ALA A 45 1.32 -7.52 -16.55
C ALA A 45 1.45 -6.17 -15.84
N ASN A 46 0.63 -5.21 -16.26
CA ASN A 46 0.26 -4.10 -15.39
C ASN A 46 -0.63 -4.64 -14.25
N VAL A 47 -0.51 -4.06 -13.06
CA VAL A 47 -1.27 -4.47 -11.87
C VAL A 47 -2.06 -3.29 -11.33
N SER A 48 -3.33 -3.50 -11.03
CA SER A 48 -4.16 -2.57 -10.26
C SER A 48 -4.53 -3.17 -8.91
N PHE A 49 -4.32 -2.39 -7.86
CA PHE A 49 -4.72 -2.69 -6.50
C PHE A 49 -5.88 -1.77 -6.11
N ASP A 50 -7.08 -2.33 -6.02
CA ASP A 50 -8.27 -1.63 -5.58
C ASP A 50 -8.53 -1.95 -4.10
N PHE A 51 -8.25 -0.99 -3.23
CA PHE A 51 -8.49 -1.09 -1.79
C PHE A 51 -9.95 -0.75 -1.53
N MET A 52 -10.73 -1.76 -1.19
CA MET A 52 -12.14 -1.63 -0.86
C MET A 52 -12.32 -1.45 0.64
N LYS A 53 -13.14 -0.48 1.05
CA LYS A 53 -13.53 -0.23 2.44
C LYS A 53 -15.05 -0.18 2.51
N ASP A 54 -15.65 -1.02 3.35
CA ASP A 54 -17.10 -1.13 3.51
C ASP A 54 -17.85 -1.30 2.17
N GLY A 55 -17.30 -2.15 1.28
CA GLY A 55 -17.84 -2.43 -0.04
C GLY A 55 -17.60 -1.35 -1.11
N ASN A 56 -17.04 -0.20 -0.73
CA ASN A 56 -16.74 0.91 -1.64
C ASN A 56 -15.27 0.96 -1.99
N LYS A 57 -14.95 1.40 -3.21
CA LYS A 57 -13.56 1.58 -3.61
C LYS A 57 -12.98 2.84 -2.99
N ALA A 58 -12.07 2.67 -2.03
CA ALA A 58 -11.44 3.77 -1.31
C ALA A 58 -10.17 4.28 -2.02
N TYR A 59 -9.34 3.36 -2.51
CA TYR A 59 -8.11 3.69 -3.24
C TYR A 59 -7.91 2.76 -4.43
N THR A 60 -7.29 3.28 -5.49
CA THR A 60 -6.81 2.49 -6.63
C THR A 60 -5.36 2.86 -6.88
N PHE A 61 -4.50 1.85 -6.95
CA PHE A 61 -3.10 2.02 -7.32
C PHE A 61 -2.76 1.13 -8.49
N THR A 62 -2.39 1.75 -9.61
CA THR A 62 -1.92 1.06 -10.80
C THR A 62 -0.40 1.17 -10.89
N LEU A 63 0.26 0.05 -11.15
CA LEU A 63 1.68 -0.05 -11.49
C LEU A 63 1.79 -0.72 -12.85
N ASN A 64 2.52 -0.10 -13.77
CA ASN A 64 2.72 -0.70 -15.07
C ASN A 64 3.71 -1.86 -14.96
N PHE A 65 3.76 -2.69 -16.00
CA PHE A 65 4.85 -3.61 -16.20
C PHE A 65 6.17 -2.83 -16.25
N GLY A 66 7.15 -3.28 -15.43
CA GLY A 66 8.43 -2.59 -15.24
C GLY A 66 8.46 -1.61 -14.07
N ASP A 67 7.32 -1.13 -13.59
CA ASP A 67 7.25 -0.29 -12.38
C ASP A 67 7.37 -1.17 -11.14
N ALA A 68 8.57 -1.28 -10.58
CA ALA A 68 8.82 -2.20 -9.46
C ALA A 68 7.97 -1.87 -8.21
N LYS A 69 7.97 -0.61 -7.77
CA LYS A 69 7.35 -0.18 -6.51
C LYS A 69 6.80 1.24 -6.58
N LYS A 70 5.75 1.53 -5.80
CA LYS A 70 5.17 2.86 -5.62
C LYS A 70 4.82 3.09 -4.16
N THR A 71 5.34 4.17 -3.59
CA THR A 71 4.99 4.63 -2.23
C THR A 71 3.63 5.31 -2.24
N VAL A 72 2.78 5.00 -1.27
CA VAL A 72 1.41 5.51 -1.18
C VAL A 72 1.02 5.78 0.27
N GLU A 73 0.02 6.65 0.46
CA GLU A 73 -0.56 6.95 1.77
C GLU A 73 -2.00 6.43 1.81
N VAL A 74 -2.28 5.53 2.76
CA VAL A 74 -3.60 4.90 2.91
C VAL A 74 -4.08 5.13 4.33
N GLU A 75 -5.37 5.46 4.49
CA GLU A 75 -5.97 5.58 5.82
C GLU A 75 -5.87 4.26 6.60
N ALA A 76 -5.73 4.35 7.91
CA ALA A 76 -5.77 3.21 8.79
C ALA A 76 -7.11 2.46 8.66
N GLY A 77 -7.05 1.14 8.69
CA GLY A 77 -8.26 0.31 8.70
C GLY A 77 -8.09 -1.03 8.02
N ALA A 78 -9.18 -1.80 8.04
CA ALA A 78 -9.31 -3.04 7.29
C ALA A 78 -9.83 -2.74 5.88
N TYR A 79 -9.22 -3.39 4.89
CA TYR A 79 -9.55 -3.28 3.48
C TYR A 79 -9.68 -4.66 2.87
N GLU A 80 -10.46 -4.76 1.80
CA GLU A 80 -10.37 -5.87 0.86
C GLU A 80 -9.65 -5.38 -0.40
N VAL A 81 -8.44 -5.89 -0.66
CA VAL A 81 -7.66 -5.49 -1.82
C VAL A 81 -8.01 -6.40 -2.98
N ARG A 82 -8.66 -5.84 -4.00
CA ARG A 82 -8.93 -6.51 -5.27
C ARG A 82 -7.79 -6.28 -6.23
N ILE A 83 -7.28 -7.36 -6.83
CA ILE A 83 -6.15 -7.33 -7.74
C ILE A 83 -6.67 -7.56 -9.16
N PHE A 84 -6.27 -6.68 -10.06
CA PHE A 84 -6.56 -6.79 -11.48
C PHE A 84 -5.26 -6.78 -12.28
N LEU A 85 -5.20 -7.57 -13.35
CA LEU A 85 -4.07 -7.59 -14.28
C LEU A 85 -4.49 -7.14 -15.66
N HIS A 86 -3.57 -6.46 -16.33
CA HIS A 86 -3.72 -6.06 -17.72
C HIS A 86 -2.44 -6.43 -18.47
N GLN A 87 -2.55 -7.45 -19.33
CA GLN A 87 -1.44 -8.01 -20.11
C GLN A 87 -1.43 -7.51 -21.56
N SER A 88 -2.61 -7.45 -22.18
CA SER A 88 -2.80 -6.98 -23.55
C SER A 88 -4.27 -6.68 -23.81
N GLY A 89 -4.57 -5.82 -24.79
CA GLY A 89 -5.94 -5.38 -25.10
C GLY A 89 -6.37 -4.19 -24.25
N ASP A 90 -7.68 -3.98 -24.09
CA ASP A 90 -8.24 -2.81 -23.37
C ASP A 90 -8.87 -3.17 -22.00
N GLU A 91 -8.80 -4.43 -21.57
CA GLU A 91 -9.58 -4.91 -20.42
C GLU A 91 -8.72 -5.38 -19.22
N TRP A 92 -9.07 -4.90 -18.04
CA TRP A 92 -8.51 -5.35 -16.76
C TRP A 92 -9.17 -6.65 -16.31
N THR A 93 -8.38 -7.70 -16.12
CA THR A 93 -8.84 -9.01 -15.66
C THR A 93 -8.75 -9.11 -14.14
N PHE A 94 -9.87 -9.35 -13.46
CA PHE A 94 -9.87 -9.65 -12.03
C PHE A 94 -9.12 -10.96 -11.73
N LYS A 95 -8.27 -10.95 -10.69
CA LYS A 95 -7.55 -12.15 -10.24
C LYS A 95 -8.00 -12.65 -8.89
N GLN A 96 -7.99 -11.79 -7.88
CA GLN A 96 -8.36 -12.19 -6.53
C GLN A 96 -8.69 -11.00 -5.64
N THR A 97 -9.28 -11.31 -4.48
CA THR A 97 -9.50 -10.39 -3.38
C THR A 97 -8.76 -10.91 -2.15
N VAL A 98 -8.03 -10.04 -1.45
CA VAL A 98 -7.28 -10.39 -0.24
C VAL A 98 -7.60 -9.40 0.87
N PRO A 99 -7.93 -9.85 2.10
CA PRO A 99 -8.06 -8.95 3.23
C PRO A 99 -6.70 -8.35 3.60
N PHE A 100 -6.65 -7.05 3.84
CA PHE A 100 -5.43 -6.33 4.21
C PHE A 100 -5.74 -5.28 5.26
N THR A 101 -4.88 -5.17 6.28
CA THR A 101 -5.03 -4.17 7.34
C THR A 101 -3.87 -3.18 7.29
N VAL A 102 -4.22 -1.90 7.32
CA VAL A 102 -3.26 -0.80 7.42
C VAL A 102 -3.30 -0.28 8.85
N ASP A 103 -2.29 -0.63 9.66
CA ASP A 103 -2.21 -0.23 11.08
C ASP A 103 -0.91 0.50 11.46
N LYS A 104 0.10 0.50 10.58
CA LYS A 104 1.42 1.09 10.82
C LYS A 104 2.09 1.56 9.53
N ASP A 105 3.03 2.50 9.62
CA ASP A 105 3.90 2.89 8.51
C ASP A 105 4.83 1.75 8.07
N GLY A 106 5.31 1.85 6.82
CA GLY A 106 6.21 0.86 6.22
C GLY A 106 5.52 -0.45 5.88
N TRP A 107 4.20 -0.45 5.70
CA TRP A 107 3.49 -1.60 5.15
C TRP A 107 3.89 -1.82 3.69
N GLU A 108 3.98 -3.07 3.27
CA GLU A 108 4.29 -3.45 1.89
C GLU A 108 3.20 -4.41 1.39
N TYR A 109 2.69 -4.15 0.19
CA TYR A 109 1.76 -5.02 -0.51
C TYR A 109 2.30 -5.26 -1.91
N TYR A 110 2.35 -6.51 -2.36
CA TYR A 110 2.97 -6.85 -3.63
C TYR A 110 2.19 -7.91 -4.36
N TRP A 111 2.33 -7.93 -5.68
CA TRP A 111 1.76 -8.96 -6.54
C TRP A 111 2.77 -9.36 -7.61
N GLY A 112 2.96 -10.66 -7.80
CA GLY A 112 3.89 -11.22 -8.77
C GLY A 112 4.56 -12.48 -8.24
N CYS A 113 5.70 -12.81 -8.83
CA CYS A 113 6.48 -14.00 -8.50
C CYS A 113 7.75 -13.55 -7.78
N ARG A 114 8.10 -14.24 -6.69
CA ARG A 114 9.36 -14.05 -5.96
C ARG A 114 10.16 -15.33 -5.99
#